data_AF-A0AAV5VEP1-F1
#
_entry.id   AF-A0AAV5VEP1-F1
#
_cell.length_a   1.000
_cell.length_b   1.000
_cell.length_c   1.000
_cell.angle_alpha   90.00
_cell.angle_beta   90.00
_cell.angle_gamma   90.00
#
_symmetry.space_group_name_H-M   'P 1'
#
loop_
_entity.id
_entity.type
_entity.pdbx_description
1 polymer ?
#
loop_
_entity_poly.entity_id
_entity_poly.type
_entity_poly.pdbx_seq_one_letter_code
_entity_poly.pdbx_strand_id
1 'polypeptide(L)'
;MVADAISYVSGSVFGILAVIGLLLNITVMVAMYRGRLFSSKFSPVYILSAQTILVDTLLLFVHLGYHSPSVAIQSSLFSPQSQPIALAILNATFMYCWYHNSLSHLLVSLNRFLVIVFNQYTVFTRKKTILLCIVQHLLALTLSITSQFLLPCCEFCFSYVVFSYQYITKPNIENYSNEFIDLPLNSASSIVSMIAYSTSRFE
;
A
#
# COMPACT_ATOMS: atom_id res chain seq x y z
N MET A 1 21.11 10.17 18.15
CA MET A 1 22.06 9.05 18.22
C MET A 1 23.01 9.18 17.05
N VAL A 2 24.29 8.85 17.20
CA VAL A 2 25.23 8.88 16.06
C VAL A 2 24.84 7.76 15.11
N ALA A 3 24.73 8.05 13.81
CA ALA A 3 24.31 7.05 12.83
C ALA A 3 25.39 5.98 12.68
N ASP A 4 25.07 4.75 13.08
CA ASP A 4 25.96 3.60 12.89
C ASP A 4 26.05 3.24 11.41
N ALA A 5 27.14 2.57 11.00
CA ALA A 5 27.36 2.11 9.63
C ALA A 5 26.17 1.29 9.07
N ILE A 6 25.50 0.52 9.93
CA ILE A 6 24.30 -0.27 9.60
C ILE A 6 23.15 0.63 9.15
N SER A 7 23.00 1.80 9.77
CA SER A 7 21.94 2.76 9.45
C SER A 7 22.13 3.37 8.06
N TYR A 8 23.37 3.75 7.72
CA TYR A 8 23.70 4.24 6.39
C TYR A 8 23.48 3.17 5.31
N VAL A 9 23.95 1.95 5.53
CA VAL A 9 23.75 0.84 4.59
C VAL A 9 22.26 0.56 4.39
N SER A 10 21.49 0.44 5.47
CA SER A 10 20.05 0.15 5.41
C SER A 10 19.29 1.29 4.70
N GLY A 11 19.59 2.54 5.04
CA GLY A 11 18.99 3.72 4.41
C GLY A 11 19.29 3.79 2.90
N SER A 12 20.53 3.51 2.50
CA SER A 12 20.93 3.43 1.08
C SER A 12 20.25 2.28 0.34
N VAL A 13 20.15 1.09 0.95
CA VAL A 13 19.44 -0.05 0.34
C VAL A 13 17.97 0.28 0.11
N PHE A 14 17.28 0.84 1.10
CA PHE A 14 15.88 1.25 0.95
C PHE A 14 15.72 2.33 -0.14
N GLY A 15 16.64 3.30 -0.21
CA GLY A 15 16.65 4.31 -1.25
C GLY A 15 16.83 3.73 -2.66
N ILE A 16 17.79 2.83 -2.84
CA ILE A 16 18.06 2.16 -4.13
C ILE A 16 16.84 1.33 -4.57
N LEU A 17 16.26 0.55 -3.65
CA LEU A 17 15.06 -0.23 -3.92
C LEU A 17 13.88 0.66 -4.32
N ALA A 18 13.71 1.80 -3.65
CA ALA A 18 12.66 2.76 -3.98
C ALA A 18 12.86 3.37 -5.38
N VAL A 19 14.10 3.73 -5.76
CA VAL A 19 14.42 4.23 -7.10
C VAL A 19 14.14 3.18 -8.17
N ILE A 20 14.58 1.94 -7.96
CA ILE A 20 14.31 0.84 -8.90
C ILE A 20 12.80 0.63 -9.05
N GLY A 21 12.07 0.59 -7.94
CA GLY A 21 10.61 0.46 -7.95
C GLY A 21 9.92 1.60 -8.71
N LEU A 22 10.36 2.85 -8.52
CA LEU A 22 9.81 4.00 -9.25
C LEU A 22 10.05 3.89 -10.75
N LEU A 23 11.27 3.52 -11.16
CA LEU A 23 11.60 3.33 -12.57
C LEU A 23 10.72 2.24 -13.19
N LEU A 24 10.59 1.09 -12.52
CA LEU A 24 9.73 -0.01 -12.98
C LEU A 24 8.26 0.42 -13.10
N ASN A 25 7.71 1.08 -12.07
CA ASN A 25 6.32 1.54 -12.07
C ASN A 25 6.05 2.55 -13.20
N ILE A 26 6.95 3.51 -13.40
CA ILE A 26 6.83 4.49 -14.49
C ILE A 26 6.92 3.78 -15.85
N THR A 27 7.87 2.87 -16.04
CA THR A 27 8.01 2.09 -17.28
C THR A 27 6.74 1.31 -17.59
N VAL A 28 6.15 0.61 -16.61
CA VAL A 28 4.91 -0.16 -16.78
C VAL A 28 3.75 0.78 -17.14
N MET A 29 3.59 1.91 -16.45
CA MET A 29 2.53 2.89 -16.75
C MET A 29 2.67 3.46 -18.17
N VAL A 30 3.88 3.80 -18.59
CA VAL A 30 4.15 4.27 -19.96
C VAL A 30 3.84 3.18 -20.99
N ALA A 31 4.22 1.93 -20.72
CA ALA A 31 3.92 0.80 -21.59
C ALA A 31 2.40 0.54 -21.72
N MET A 32 1.66 0.59 -20.61
CA MET A 32 0.20 0.43 -20.61
C MET A 32 -0.51 1.53 -21.40
N TYR A 33 -0.04 2.78 -21.27
CA TYR A 33 -0.56 3.91 -22.01
C TYR A 33 -0.27 3.79 -23.52
N ARG A 34 1.00 3.55 -23.89
CA ARG A 34 1.41 3.41 -25.30
C ARG A 34 0.75 2.21 -25.97
N GLY A 35 0.58 1.10 -25.24
CA GLY A 35 -0.08 -0.11 -25.72
C GLY A 35 -1.60 0.00 -25.84
N ARG A 36 -2.22 1.14 -25.48
CA ARG A 36 -3.69 1.35 -25.48
C ARG A 36 -4.45 0.24 -24.74
N LEU A 37 -3.84 -0.36 -23.70
CA LEU A 37 -4.37 -1.54 -23.00
C LEU A 37 -5.67 -1.24 -22.26
N PHE A 38 -5.87 0.03 -21.88
CA PHE A 38 -7.12 0.55 -21.28
C PHE A 38 -8.34 0.51 -22.20
N SER A 39 -8.14 0.39 -23.52
CA SER A 39 -9.22 0.30 -24.52
C SER A 39 -9.47 -1.14 -24.98
N SER A 40 -8.71 -2.12 -24.46
CA SER A 40 -8.87 -3.53 -24.85
C SER A 40 -10.05 -4.21 -24.14
N LYS A 41 -10.42 -5.42 -24.61
CA LYS A 41 -11.42 -6.28 -23.94
C LYS A 41 -11.04 -6.60 -22.48
N PHE A 42 -9.76 -6.61 -22.14
CA PHE A 42 -9.24 -6.80 -20.78
C PHE A 42 -9.08 -5.49 -19.99
N SER A 43 -9.73 -4.41 -20.43
CA SER A 43 -9.66 -3.08 -19.78
C SER A 43 -9.89 -3.09 -18.26
N PRO A 44 -10.79 -3.90 -17.66
CA PRO A 44 -10.96 -3.93 -16.21
C PRO A 44 -9.68 -4.26 -15.44
N VAL A 45 -8.92 -5.27 -15.92
CA VAL A 45 -7.70 -5.72 -15.26
C VAL A 45 -6.63 -4.64 -15.31
N TYR A 46 -6.45 -4.01 -16.48
CA TYR A 46 -5.49 -2.93 -16.64
C TYR A 46 -5.87 -1.68 -15.83
N ILE A 47 -7.16 -1.39 -15.65
CA ILE A 47 -7.61 -0.29 -14.77
C ILE A 47 -7.25 -0.58 -13.30
N LEU A 48 -7.53 -1.80 -12.81
CA LEU A 48 -7.19 -2.22 -11.45
C LEU A 48 -5.67 -2.19 -11.20
N SER A 49 -4.88 -2.65 -12.17
CA SER A 49 -3.42 -2.61 -12.08
C SER A 49 -2.90 -1.17 -12.12
N ALA A 50 -3.44 -0.30 -12.98
CA ALA A 50 -2.96 1.09 -13.09
C ALA A 50 -3.18 1.91 -11.81
N GLN A 51 -4.35 1.79 -11.15
CA GLN A 51 -4.56 2.48 -9.87
C GLN A 51 -3.56 2.01 -8.81
N THR A 52 -3.25 0.70 -8.78
CA THR A 52 -2.34 0.11 -7.80
C THR A 52 -0.93 0.64 -8.03
N ILE A 53 -0.47 0.64 -9.29
CA ILE A 53 0.85 1.17 -9.66
C ILE A 53 0.97 2.67 -9.32
N LEU A 54 -0.10 3.45 -9.50
CA LEU A 54 -0.13 4.87 -9.11
C LEU A 54 0.03 5.04 -7.59
N VAL A 55 -0.68 4.24 -6.80
CA VAL A 55 -0.59 4.28 -5.33
C VAL A 55 0.78 3.76 -4.84
N ASP A 56 1.33 2.72 -5.45
CA ASP A 56 2.68 2.25 -5.19
C ASP A 56 3.72 3.32 -5.50
N THR A 57 3.55 4.04 -6.61
CA THR A 57 4.44 5.16 -6.97
C THR A 57 4.41 6.24 -5.90
N LEU A 58 3.23 6.60 -5.38
CA LEU A 58 3.08 7.54 -4.27
C LEU A 58 3.80 7.03 -3.01
N LEU A 59 3.61 5.76 -2.66
CA LEU A 59 4.26 5.13 -1.51
C LEU A 59 5.79 5.13 -1.64
N LEU A 60 6.32 4.85 -2.81
CA LEU A 60 7.76 4.86 -3.08
C LEU A 60 8.36 6.27 -3.00
N PHE A 61 7.63 7.30 -3.42
CA PHE A 61 8.05 8.68 -3.19
C PHE A 61 8.15 9.02 -1.71
N VAL A 62 7.19 8.57 -0.88
CA VAL A 62 7.26 8.74 0.58
C VAL A 62 8.48 8.02 1.16
N HIS A 63 8.77 6.80 0.70
CA HIS A 63 9.95 6.06 1.13
C HIS A 63 11.26 6.74 0.75
N LEU A 64 11.38 7.18 -0.50
CA LEU A 64 12.58 7.81 -1.01
C LEU A 64 12.80 9.20 -0.37
N GLY A 65 11.74 9.99 -0.23
CA GLY A 65 11.82 11.36 0.25
C GLY A 65 11.94 11.49 1.77
N TYR A 66 11.39 10.54 2.54
CA TYR A 66 11.35 10.63 4.00
C TYR A 66 11.98 9.44 4.71
N HIS A 67 11.51 8.21 4.47
CA HIS A 67 11.95 7.05 5.26
C HIS A 67 13.42 6.72 5.05
N SER A 68 13.87 6.58 3.80
CA SER A 68 15.27 6.28 3.45
C SER A 68 16.27 7.27 4.08
N PRO A 69 16.11 8.60 3.90
CA PRO A 69 17.02 9.55 4.52
C PRO A 69 16.90 9.61 6.05
N SER A 70 15.70 9.45 6.61
CA SER A 70 15.52 9.41 8.08
C SER A 70 16.22 8.20 8.72
N VAL A 71 16.26 7.05 8.01
CA VAL A 71 17.06 5.87 8.41
C VAL A 71 18.55 6.16 8.36
N ALA A 72 19.04 6.74 7.27
CA ALA A 72 20.46 6.99 7.09
C ALA A 72 21.03 7.98 8.13
N ILE A 73 20.26 9.01 8.48
CA ILE A 73 20.69 10.08 9.39
C ILE A 73 20.34 9.74 10.85
N GLN A 74 19.51 8.72 11.10
CA GLN A 74 19.00 8.38 12.45
C GLN A 74 18.35 9.58 13.16
N SER A 75 17.69 10.44 12.38
CA SER A 75 17.02 11.64 12.86
C SER A 75 15.84 12.02 11.96
N SER A 76 14.93 12.81 12.50
CA SER A 76 13.83 13.38 11.72
C SER A 76 14.34 14.52 10.83
N LEU A 77 14.00 14.46 9.54
CA LEU A 77 14.32 15.53 8.57
C LEU A 77 13.58 16.85 8.83
N PHE A 78 12.44 16.80 9.52
CA PHE A 78 11.62 17.98 9.79
C PHE A 78 12.09 18.74 11.02
N SER A 79 11.87 20.06 11.01
CA SER A 79 12.12 20.90 12.18
C SER A 79 11.17 20.52 13.34
N PRO A 80 11.59 20.65 14.61
CA PRO A 80 10.78 20.21 15.76
C PRO A 80 9.37 20.81 15.82
N GLN A 81 9.16 22.01 15.26
CA GLN A 81 7.87 22.68 15.21
C GLN A 81 6.93 22.10 14.14
N SER A 82 7.46 21.61 13.01
CA SER A 82 6.67 21.07 11.89
C SER A 82 6.58 19.54 11.90
N GLN A 83 7.47 18.88 12.64
CA GLN A 83 7.58 17.44 12.76
C GLN A 83 6.28 16.70 13.09
N PRO A 84 5.46 17.09 14.10
CA PRO A 84 4.27 16.29 14.46
C PRO A 84 3.22 16.29 13.34
N ILE A 85 3.04 17.42 12.65
CA ILE A 85 2.08 17.54 11.55
C ILE A 85 2.60 16.79 10.31
N ALA A 86 3.88 16.98 9.98
CA ALA A 86 4.49 16.32 8.83
C ALA A 86 4.48 14.79 8.97
N LEU A 87 4.80 14.28 10.16
CA LEU A 87 4.74 12.86 10.48
C LEU A 87 3.32 12.32 10.39
N ALA A 88 2.33 13.01 10.96
CA ALA A 88 0.94 12.58 10.89
C ALA A 88 0.45 12.44 9.43
N ILE A 89 0.81 13.40 8.57
CA ILE A 89 0.43 13.36 7.14
C ILE A 89 1.15 12.20 6.42
N LEU A 90 2.45 12.01 6.65
CA LEU A 90 3.23 10.96 6.00
C LEU A 90 2.78 9.56 6.45
N ASN A 91 2.57 9.37 7.76
CA ASN A 91 2.07 8.14 8.35
C ASN A 91 0.65 7.82 7.85
N ALA A 92 -0.24 8.83 7.75
CA ALA A 92 -1.57 8.64 7.17
C ALA A 92 -1.53 8.31 5.67
N THR A 93 -0.65 8.95 4.91
CA THR A 93 -0.44 8.65 3.48
C THR A 93 0.08 7.23 3.31
N PHE A 94 1.05 6.82 4.11
CA PHE A 94 1.57 5.46 4.11
C PHE A 94 0.45 4.44 4.38
N MET A 95 -0.31 4.62 5.46
CA MET A 95 -1.39 3.68 5.82
C MET A 95 -2.48 3.62 4.76
N TYR A 96 -2.81 4.76 4.15
CA TYR A 96 -3.72 4.80 3.02
C TYR A 96 -3.21 3.96 1.84
N CYS A 97 -1.95 4.13 1.45
CA CYS A 97 -1.35 3.34 0.38
C CYS A 97 -1.33 1.85 0.73
N TRP A 98 -0.98 1.50 1.97
CA TRP A 98 -0.95 0.13 2.47
C TRP A 98 -2.32 -0.55 2.37
N TYR A 99 -3.37 0.06 2.93
CA TYR A 99 -4.72 -0.49 2.87
C TYR A 99 -5.25 -0.57 1.44
N HIS A 100 -4.97 0.44 0.62
CA HIS A 100 -5.36 0.42 -0.79
C HIS A 100 -4.73 -0.77 -1.51
N ASN A 101 -3.44 -1.04 -1.30
CA ASN A 101 -2.74 -2.17 -1.92
C ASN A 101 -3.31 -3.52 -1.46
N SER A 102 -3.56 -3.69 -0.16
CA SER A 102 -4.16 -4.92 0.37
C SER A 102 -5.55 -5.19 -0.23
N LEU A 103 -6.36 -4.15 -0.43
CA LEU A 103 -7.66 -4.24 -1.10
C LEU A 103 -7.53 -4.48 -2.61
N SER A 104 -6.53 -3.90 -3.26
CA SER A 104 -6.23 -4.15 -4.68
C SER A 104 -5.90 -5.62 -4.91
N HIS A 105 -5.10 -6.24 -4.04
CA HIS A 105 -4.78 -7.67 -4.12
C HIS A 105 -6.04 -8.53 -4.03
N LEU A 106 -6.94 -8.20 -3.11
CA LEU A 106 -8.25 -8.86 -3.01
C LEU A 106 -9.05 -8.75 -4.32
N LEU A 107 -9.19 -7.53 -4.87
CA LEU A 107 -9.99 -7.30 -6.07
C LEU A 107 -9.41 -7.96 -7.32
N VAL A 108 -8.08 -7.92 -7.50
CA VAL A 108 -7.40 -8.56 -8.64
C VAL A 108 -7.53 -10.08 -8.56
N SER A 109 -7.36 -10.64 -7.36
CA SER A 109 -7.53 -12.06 -7.08
C SER A 109 -8.97 -12.53 -7.40
N LEU A 110 -9.97 -11.82 -6.86
CA LEU A 110 -11.39 -12.11 -7.12
C LEU A 110 -11.77 -11.97 -8.60
N ASN A 111 -11.25 -10.95 -9.28
CA ASN A 111 -11.46 -10.79 -10.72
C ASN A 111 -10.94 -12.00 -11.50
N ARG A 112 -9.72 -12.46 -11.20
CA ARG A 112 -9.14 -13.66 -11.87
C ARG A 112 -9.95 -14.92 -11.54
N PHE A 113 -10.33 -15.10 -10.28
CA PHE A 113 -11.12 -16.25 -9.84
C PHE A 113 -12.47 -16.33 -10.58
N LEU A 114 -13.22 -15.22 -10.65
CA LEU A 114 -14.53 -15.18 -11.30
C LEU A 114 -14.46 -15.35 -12.82
N VAL A 115 -13.41 -14.82 -13.45
CA VAL A 115 -13.21 -14.95 -14.90
C VAL A 115 -12.75 -16.36 -15.29
N ILE A 116 -11.85 -16.97 -14.53
CA ILE A 116 -11.26 -18.28 -14.88
C ILE A 116 -12.19 -19.42 -14.43
N VAL A 117 -12.60 -19.46 -13.16
CA VAL A 117 -13.32 -20.61 -12.59
C VAL A 117 -14.80 -20.58 -12.94
N PHE A 118 -15.43 -19.39 -12.90
CA PHE A 118 -16.86 -19.25 -13.16
C PHE A 118 -17.18 -18.78 -14.58
N ASN A 119 -16.17 -18.42 -15.39
CA ASN A 119 -16.35 -17.89 -16.74
C ASN A 119 -17.31 -16.66 -16.80
N GLN A 120 -17.39 -15.88 -15.70
CA GLN A 120 -18.36 -14.78 -15.53
C GLN A 120 -17.73 -13.42 -15.85
N TYR A 121 -17.77 -13.01 -17.13
CA TYR A 121 -17.25 -11.71 -17.58
C TYR A 121 -18.16 -10.51 -17.25
N THR A 122 -19.39 -10.74 -16.80
CA THR A 122 -20.44 -9.72 -16.60
C THR A 122 -20.33 -9.00 -15.24
N VAL A 123 -19.59 -9.58 -14.29
CA VAL A 123 -19.35 -9.03 -12.96
C VAL A 123 -18.40 -7.83 -13.04
N PHE A 124 -17.26 -7.99 -13.72
CA PHE A 124 -16.25 -6.94 -13.90
C PHE A 124 -16.34 -6.30 -15.29
N THR A 125 -17.32 -5.40 -15.46
CA THR A 125 -17.35 -4.51 -16.64
C THR A 125 -16.57 -3.22 -16.37
N ARG A 126 -16.17 -2.49 -17.41
CA ARG A 126 -15.40 -1.23 -17.27
C ARG A 126 -16.06 -0.23 -16.32
N LYS A 127 -17.38 -0.01 -16.43
CA LYS A 127 -18.13 0.91 -15.57
C LYS A 127 -18.15 0.45 -14.11
N LYS A 128 -18.44 -0.82 -13.87
CA LYS A 128 -18.45 -1.40 -12.52
C LYS A 128 -17.06 -1.40 -11.89
N THR A 129 -16.02 -1.64 -12.69
CA THR A 129 -14.63 -1.63 -12.22
C THR A 129 -14.21 -0.25 -11.78
N ILE A 130 -14.53 0.80 -12.55
CA ILE A 130 -14.26 2.19 -12.14
C ILE A 130 -15.01 2.52 -10.84
N LEU A 131 -16.27 2.08 -10.70
CA LEU A 131 -17.02 2.25 -9.45
C LEU A 131 -16.35 1.52 -8.27
N LEU A 132 -15.91 0.28 -8.47
CA LEU A 132 -15.17 -0.48 -7.46
C LEU A 132 -13.86 0.20 -7.07
N CYS A 133 -13.11 0.77 -8.02
CA CYS A 133 -11.90 1.57 -7.75
C CYS A 133 -12.23 2.77 -6.85
N ILE A 134 -13.31 3.50 -7.13
CA ILE A 134 -13.73 4.65 -6.31
C ILE A 134 -14.09 4.18 -4.90
N VAL A 135 -14.90 3.12 -4.78
CA VAL A 135 -15.27 2.54 -3.48
C VAL A 135 -14.04 2.07 -2.71
N GLN A 136 -13.07 1.45 -3.39
CA GLN A 136 -11.81 0.99 -2.81
C GLN A 136 -11.00 2.17 -2.26
N HIS A 137 -10.87 3.27 -3.00
CA HIS A 137 -10.20 4.47 -2.54
C HIS A 137 -10.88 5.07 -1.30
N LEU A 138 -12.21 5.15 -1.30
CA LEU A 138 -12.98 5.63 -0.14
C LEU A 138 -12.81 4.73 1.08
N LEU A 139 -12.82 3.41 0.88
CA LEU A 139 -12.65 2.45 1.96
C LEU A 139 -11.23 2.50 2.53
N ALA A 140 -10.20 2.55 1.68
CA ALA A 140 -8.81 2.73 2.11
C ALA A 140 -8.59 4.04 2.88
N LEU A 141 -9.22 5.13 2.43
CA LEU A 141 -9.17 6.43 3.13
C LEU A 141 -9.87 6.33 4.49
N THR A 142 -11.05 5.72 4.55
CA THR A 142 -11.81 5.54 5.79
C THR A 142 -11.02 4.70 6.80
N LEU A 143 -10.41 3.60 6.36
CA LEU A 143 -9.56 2.76 7.20
C LEU A 143 -8.32 3.51 7.68
N SER A 144 -7.66 4.28 6.81
CA SER A 144 -6.49 5.08 7.19
C SER A 144 -6.84 6.15 8.22
N ILE A 145 -7.93 6.90 8.01
CA ILE A 145 -8.39 7.92 8.95
C ILE A 145 -8.79 7.28 10.28
N THR A 146 -9.48 6.15 10.24
CA THR A 146 -9.91 5.43 11.45
C THR A 146 -8.71 4.94 12.25
N SER A 147 -7.74 4.35 11.56
CA SER A 147 -6.50 3.82 12.14
C SER A 147 -5.61 4.91 12.74
N GLN A 148 -5.47 6.06 12.08
CA GLN A 148 -4.55 7.12 12.51
C GLN A 148 -5.18 8.16 13.46
N PHE A 149 -6.49 8.43 13.36
CA PHE A 149 -7.12 9.55 14.07
C PHE A 149 -8.29 9.17 14.99
N LEU A 150 -9.10 8.16 14.64
CA LEU A 150 -10.28 7.80 15.45
C LEU A 150 -9.99 6.75 16.53
N LEU A 151 -9.16 5.76 16.23
CA LEU A 151 -8.84 4.71 17.20
C LEU A 151 -7.88 5.29 18.27
N PRO A 152 -8.27 5.31 19.55
CA PRO A 152 -7.58 6.06 20.60
C PRO A 152 -6.21 5.47 21.03
N CYS A 153 -5.64 4.54 20.26
CA CYS A 153 -4.75 3.53 20.80
C CYS A 153 -3.68 3.02 19.83
N CYS A 154 -3.04 3.87 19.03
CA CYS A 154 -1.65 3.76 18.53
C CYS A 154 -1.46 4.63 17.28
N GLU A 155 -0.38 5.42 17.23
CA GLU A 155 0.08 5.98 15.96
C GLU A 155 0.96 4.94 15.25
N PHE A 156 0.64 4.61 14.00
CA PHE A 156 1.52 3.77 13.18
C PHE A 156 2.65 4.63 12.64
N CYS A 157 3.86 4.37 13.10
CA CYS A 157 5.03 5.17 12.75
C CYS A 157 6.18 4.26 12.34
N PHE A 158 6.94 4.72 11.34
CA PHE A 158 8.16 4.05 10.94
C PHE A 158 9.29 4.38 11.92
N SER A 159 9.83 3.36 12.57
CA SER A 159 10.96 3.51 13.48
C SER A 159 12.27 3.38 12.72
N TYR A 160 13.00 4.49 12.60
CA TYR A 160 14.37 4.47 12.07
C TYR A 160 15.35 3.72 12.99
N VAL A 161 15.00 3.46 14.26
CA VAL A 161 15.84 2.73 15.23
C VAL A 161 15.74 1.21 15.05
N VAL A 162 14.54 0.71 14.73
CA VAL A 162 14.27 -0.73 14.57
C VAL A 162 14.24 -1.12 13.09
N PHE A 163 14.45 -0.17 12.19
CA PHE A 163 14.33 -0.32 10.72
C PHE A 163 13.00 -0.95 10.28
N SER A 164 11.95 -0.74 11.08
CA SER A 164 10.65 -1.39 10.90
C SER A 164 9.52 -0.47 11.33
N TYR A 165 8.33 -0.81 10.87
CA TYR A 165 7.11 -0.15 11.28
C TYR A 165 6.67 -0.67 12.64
N GLN A 166 6.22 0.23 13.51
CA GLN A 166 5.71 -0.13 14.81
C GLN A 166 4.51 0.75 15.17
N TYR A 167 3.64 0.18 15.99
CA TYR A 167 2.57 0.92 16.63
C TYR A 167 3.10 1.52 17.92
N ILE A 168 3.00 2.85 18.08
CA ILE A 168 3.33 3.51 19.33
C ILE A 168 2.18 3.28 20.31
N THR A 169 2.25 2.18 21.07
CA THR A 169 1.26 1.82 22.08
C THR A 169 1.37 2.74 23.29
N LYS A 170 0.23 3.30 23.72
CA LYS A 170 0.13 3.88 25.06
C LYS A 170 0.08 2.73 26.08
N PRO A 171 0.77 2.86 27.24
CA PRO A 171 0.71 1.84 28.27
C PRO A 171 -0.74 1.61 28.72
N ASN A 172 -1.13 0.35 28.91
CA ASN A 172 -2.48 -0.12 29.29
C ASN A 172 -3.61 0.06 28.26
N ILE A 173 -3.32 0.25 26.96
CA ILE A 173 -4.37 0.24 25.93
C ILE A 173 -4.05 -0.82 24.87
N GLU A 174 -5.00 -1.72 24.63
CA GLU A 174 -4.90 -2.72 23.57
C GLU A 174 -4.85 -2.07 22.18
N ASN A 175 -4.10 -2.69 21.25
CA ASN A 175 -3.93 -2.17 19.90
C ASN A 175 -5.11 -2.62 19.01
N TYR A 176 -6.23 -1.92 19.15
CA TYR A 176 -7.44 -2.18 18.38
C TYR A 176 -7.25 -1.99 16.86
N SER A 177 -6.32 -1.14 16.41
CA SER A 177 -6.04 -0.97 14.96
C SER A 177 -5.43 -2.24 14.37
N ASN A 178 -4.40 -2.81 15.01
CA ASN A 178 -3.78 -4.01 14.50
C ASN A 178 -4.71 -5.23 14.56
N GLU A 179 -5.45 -5.38 15.66
CA GLU A 179 -6.30 -6.55 15.88
C GLU A 179 -7.58 -6.55 15.03
N PHE A 180 -8.24 -5.40 14.86
CA PHE A 180 -9.53 -5.33 14.15
C PHE A 180 -9.41 -4.89 12.69
N ILE A 181 -8.33 -4.22 12.28
CA ILE A 181 -8.18 -3.70 10.92
C ILE A 181 -7.07 -4.45 10.17
N ASP A 182 -5.81 -4.31 10.58
CA ASP A 182 -4.67 -4.81 9.82
C ASP A 182 -4.65 -6.34 9.73
N LEU A 183 -4.80 -7.02 10.87
CA LEU A 183 -4.72 -8.49 10.93
C LEU A 183 -5.85 -9.14 10.11
N PRO A 184 -7.13 -8.75 10.25
CA PRO A 184 -8.20 -9.32 9.43
C PRO A 184 -8.05 -8.99 7.95
N LEU A 185 -7.66 -7.75 7.60
CA LEU A 185 -7.51 -7.35 6.20
C LEU A 185 -6.39 -8.11 5.50
N ASN A 186 -5.22 -8.21 6.13
CA ASN A 186 -4.07 -8.93 5.58
C ASN A 186 -4.33 -10.45 5.51
N SER A 187 -5.01 -11.00 6.53
CA SER A 187 -5.42 -12.41 6.54
C SER A 187 -6.43 -12.69 5.43
N ALA A 188 -7.46 -11.85 5.29
CA ALA A 188 -8.46 -11.98 4.23
C ALA A 188 -7.80 -11.88 2.84
N SER A 189 -6.92 -10.90 2.64
CA SER A 189 -6.17 -10.73 1.37
C SER A 189 -5.36 -11.98 1.01
N SER A 190 -4.68 -12.55 2.00
CA SER A 190 -3.87 -13.75 1.82
C SER A 190 -4.72 -15.00 1.56
N ILE A 191 -5.79 -15.22 2.34
CA ILE A 191 -6.67 -16.37 2.21
C ILE A 191 -7.41 -16.36 0.86
N VAL A 192 -7.99 -15.22 0.49
CA VAL A 192 -8.70 -15.08 -0.79
C VAL A 192 -7.74 -15.28 -1.96
N SER A 193 -6.53 -14.73 -1.88
CA SER A 193 -5.48 -14.97 -2.89
C SER A 193 -5.11 -16.45 -2.99
N MET A 194 -4.89 -17.11 -1.85
CA MET A 194 -4.55 -18.53 -1.82
C MET A 194 -5.66 -19.39 -2.44
N ILE A 195 -6.93 -19.14 -2.10
CA ILE A 195 -8.06 -19.87 -2.68
C ILE A 195 -8.16 -19.61 -4.19
N ALA A 196 -8.12 -18.35 -4.61
CA ALA A 196 -8.23 -17.99 -6.02
C ALA A 196 -7.13 -18.61 -6.88
N TYR A 197 -5.88 -18.57 -6.42
CA TYR A 197 -4.75 -19.10 -7.18
C TYR A 197 -4.68 -20.62 -7.15
N SER A 198 -5.00 -21.27 -6.02
CA SER A 198 -5.03 -22.74 -5.93
C SER A 198 -6.13 -23.36 -6.80
N THR A 199 -7.29 -22.73 -6.87
CA THR A 199 -8.44 -23.19 -7.67
C THR A 199 -8.31 -22.85 -9.16
N SER A 200 -7.50 -21.84 -9.52
CA SER A 200 -7.25 -21.46 -10.92
C SER A 200 -6.35 -22.43 -11.71
N ARG A 201 -5.78 -23.45 -11.05
CA ARG A 201 -5.18 -24.61 -11.74
C ARG A 201 -6.26 -25.69 -11.83
N PHE A 202 -6.95 -25.80 -12.96
CA PHE A 202 -7.48 -27.04 -13.54
C PHE A 202 -8.26 -26.66 -14.79
N GLU A 203 -7.54 -26.60 -15.92
CA GLU A 203 -7.91 -27.09 -17.26
C GLU A 203 -6.78 -26.78 -18.25
#